data_AF-A0A2E3LW88-F1
#
_entry.id   AF-A0A2E3LW88-F1
#
_cell.length_a   1.000
_cell.length_b   1.000
_cell.length_c   1.000
_cell.angle_alpha   90.00
_cell.angle_beta   90.00
_cell.angle_gamma   90.00
#
_symmetry.space_group_name_H-M   'P 1'
#
loop_
_entity.id
_entity.type
_entity.pdbx_description
1 polymer ?
#
loop_
_entity_poly.entity_id
_entity_poly.type
_entity_poly.pdbx_seq_one_letter_code
_entity_poly.pdbx_strand_id
1 'polypeptide(L)'
;MTIRTNKYLVTWKSWREIVHYTILALYFILPMSLPFSGMEHGIVAFDFDQWRIYFFGVTLVQGLFHLAFLGIILALWGLTVSSRLYSKVFCGWVCPQNIFFEMFASLDKSLKKRYPSYRHSKKMQNTVDLAFALFWGTAIGLGALRYFIGASPVFLVPMFLVLFLWTTYDLHVLKHKFCESACPYAFLQKSLQTENSLHVQWEQRPGNKCGVCTACVKACYVDLDVKKTPFHMDCTMCGACVDACERVYGRRKESSLLSFAFEDKVENHQKQSRWGFNTWDKKVLALSLIIGIVSLVCAFVYRPVASFRLDYGLMEQASAEERLLAEQKGVNSFILKVRNLSADALNCILVSNDDEFFLSLKESISVQAFEKKEQTVSIHYLGDSETFVPMTVELINADTKESLGEQELYFNPFGTTKSQMRQ
;
A
#
# COMPACT_ATOMS: atom_id res chain seq x y z
N MET A 1 -14.35 18.83 16.86
CA MET A 1 -14.65 17.79 17.86
C MET A 1 -14.00 18.22 19.17
N THR A 2 -14.72 18.94 20.02
CA THR A 2 -14.21 19.44 21.31
C THR A 2 -14.91 18.64 22.41
N ILE A 3 -14.31 17.51 22.78
CA ILE A 3 -14.81 16.68 23.88
C ILE A 3 -14.46 17.42 25.18
N ARG A 4 -15.44 18.15 25.73
CA ARG A 4 -15.37 18.68 27.10
C ARG A 4 -15.60 17.52 28.06
N THR A 5 -14.54 16.84 28.47
CA THR A 5 -14.55 16.01 29.68
C THR A 5 -13.71 16.69 30.75
N ASN A 6 -14.38 16.97 31.86
CA ASN A 6 -13.83 17.57 33.06
C ASN A 6 -12.69 16.70 33.64
N LYS A 7 -11.65 17.35 34.18
CA LYS A 7 -10.52 16.82 34.99
C LYS A 7 -9.29 16.18 34.32
N TYR A 8 -9.29 15.83 33.04
CA TYR A 8 -8.07 15.64 32.26
C TYR A 8 -8.31 16.22 30.87
N LEU A 9 -7.70 17.36 30.54
CA LEU A 9 -7.73 17.89 29.18
C LEU A 9 -7.02 16.88 28.28
N VAL A 10 -7.77 15.97 27.65
CA VAL A 10 -7.23 15.09 26.62
C VAL A 10 -6.82 15.99 25.45
N THR A 11 -5.53 16.27 25.37
CA THR A 11 -4.95 17.13 24.35
C THR A 11 -4.95 16.45 22.99
N TRP A 12 -4.92 17.22 21.90
CA TRP A 12 -4.70 16.68 20.56
C TRP A 12 -3.42 15.85 20.52
N LYS A 13 -2.38 16.29 21.24
CA LYS A 13 -1.15 15.52 21.43
C LYS A 13 -1.40 14.10 21.97
N SER A 14 -2.23 13.94 23.00
CA SER A 14 -2.49 12.62 23.60
C SER A 14 -3.16 11.66 22.62
N TRP A 15 -4.11 12.15 21.82
CA TRP A 15 -4.73 11.36 20.77
C TRP A 15 -3.74 10.99 19.66
N ARG A 16 -2.88 11.92 19.24
CA ARG A 16 -1.81 11.62 18.27
C ARG A 16 -0.86 10.56 18.79
N GLU A 17 -0.41 10.67 20.04
CA GLU A 17 0.46 9.66 20.66
C GLU A 17 -0.19 8.27 20.66
N ILE A 18 -1.49 8.16 20.96
CA ILE A 18 -2.23 6.89 20.87
C ILE A 18 -2.19 6.33 19.44
N VAL A 19 -2.47 7.17 18.43
CA VAL A 19 -2.44 6.76 17.02
C VAL A 19 -1.04 6.33 16.61
N HIS A 20 -0.01 7.11 16.96
CA HIS A 20 1.39 6.83 16.67
C HIS A 20 1.84 5.49 17.27
N TYR A 21 1.56 5.25 18.54
CA TYR A 21 1.90 3.99 19.20
C TYR A 21 1.10 2.82 18.64
N THR A 22 -0.16 3.03 18.25
CA THR A 22 -0.98 2.00 17.59
C THR A 22 -0.38 1.61 16.24
N ILE A 23 0.04 2.58 15.42
CA ILE A 23 0.67 2.32 14.11
C ILE A 23 1.99 1.57 14.27
N LEU A 24 2.86 2.01 15.20
CA LEU A 24 4.11 1.32 15.50
C LEU A 24 3.86 -0.10 16.03
N ALA A 25 2.88 -0.27 16.92
CA ALA A 25 2.51 -1.59 17.43
C ALA A 25 2.02 -2.50 16.29
N LEU A 26 1.13 -2.01 15.42
CA LEU A 26 0.67 -2.76 14.25
C LEU A 26 1.83 -3.17 13.34
N TYR A 27 2.77 -2.25 13.06
CA TYR A 27 3.94 -2.57 12.25
C TYR A 27 4.78 -3.73 12.82
N PHE A 28 5.01 -3.78 14.13
CA PHE A 28 5.78 -4.88 14.73
C PHE A 28 4.95 -6.14 14.97
N ILE A 29 3.64 -6.01 15.23
CA ILE A 29 2.76 -7.13 15.58
C ILE A 29 2.23 -7.84 14.34
N LEU A 30 1.93 -7.15 13.24
CA LEU A 30 1.40 -7.78 12.02
C LEU A 30 2.24 -8.97 11.51
N PRO A 31 3.57 -8.86 11.38
CA PRO A 31 4.39 -10.01 10.98
C PRO A 31 4.59 -11.03 12.10
N MET A 32 4.39 -10.64 13.38
CA MET A 32 4.55 -11.51 14.56
C MET A 32 3.26 -12.19 15.00
N SER A 33 2.11 -11.80 14.44
CA SER A 33 0.81 -12.32 14.83
C SER A 33 0.78 -13.84 14.61
N LEU A 34 0.50 -14.56 15.69
CA LEU A 34 0.42 -16.03 15.71
C LEU A 34 -0.52 -16.52 14.60
N PRO A 35 -0.21 -17.65 13.95
CA PRO A 35 -1.01 -18.20 12.88
C PRO A 35 -2.45 -18.42 13.37
N PHE A 36 -3.36 -17.54 12.94
CA PHE A 36 -4.78 -17.72 13.16
C PHE A 36 -5.27 -18.63 12.03
N SER A 37 -5.84 -19.79 12.39
CA SER A 37 -6.54 -20.72 11.48
C SER A 37 -5.75 -21.16 10.24
N GLY A 38 -4.77 -22.06 10.41
CA GLY A 38 -4.25 -22.87 9.29
C GLY A 38 -3.30 -22.18 8.31
N MET A 39 -2.90 -20.93 8.53
CA MET A 39 -1.81 -20.30 7.78
C MET A 39 -0.47 -20.66 8.44
N GLU A 40 0.52 -21.19 7.71
CA GLU A 40 1.89 -21.35 8.22
C GLU A 40 2.62 -20.00 8.41
N HIS A 41 2.01 -18.91 7.93
CA HIS A 41 2.59 -17.57 7.83
C HIS A 41 1.68 -16.50 8.46
N GLY A 42 2.26 -15.39 8.96
CA GLY A 42 1.54 -14.32 9.67
C GLY A 42 0.47 -13.58 8.84
N ILE A 43 -0.32 -12.69 9.47
CA ILE A 43 -1.48 -12.00 8.84
C ILE A 43 -1.08 -11.21 7.58
N VAL A 44 0.11 -10.59 7.59
CA VAL A 44 0.68 -9.90 6.42
C VAL A 44 2.12 -10.34 6.25
N ALA A 45 2.43 -11.01 5.15
CA ALA A 45 3.78 -11.46 4.83
C ALA A 45 3.97 -11.64 3.32
N PHE A 46 5.21 -11.52 2.87
CA PHE A 46 5.65 -11.81 1.51
C PHE A 46 6.51 -13.06 1.51
N ASP A 47 6.03 -14.11 0.83
CA ASP A 47 6.80 -15.30 0.51
C ASP A 47 7.68 -15.01 -0.71
N PHE A 48 8.98 -14.96 -0.47
CA PHE A 48 9.96 -14.62 -1.49
C PHE A 48 10.22 -15.79 -2.46
N ASP A 49 10.12 -17.03 -1.98
CA ASP A 49 10.41 -18.22 -2.79
C ASP A 49 9.28 -18.49 -3.79
N GLN A 50 8.04 -18.40 -3.31
CA GLN A 50 6.85 -18.69 -4.12
C GLN A 50 6.23 -17.45 -4.77
N TRP A 51 6.77 -16.25 -4.50
CA TRP A 51 6.22 -14.98 -4.95
C TRP A 51 4.74 -14.82 -4.58
N ARG A 52 4.43 -15.02 -3.29
CA ARG A 52 3.07 -14.92 -2.75
C ARG A 52 3.00 -13.82 -1.70
N ILE A 53 1.94 -13.02 -1.73
CA ILE A 53 1.63 -12.06 -0.67
C ILE A 53 0.47 -12.63 0.13
N TYR A 54 0.69 -12.86 1.42
CA TYR A 54 -0.39 -13.14 2.37
C TYR A 54 -0.91 -11.82 2.91
N PHE A 55 -2.22 -11.59 2.80
CA PHE A 55 -2.89 -10.39 3.27
C PHE A 55 -4.25 -10.73 3.87
N PHE A 56 -4.34 -10.73 5.20
CA PHE A 56 -5.60 -10.96 5.94
C PHE A 56 -6.40 -12.18 5.45
N GLY A 57 -5.72 -13.34 5.34
CA GLY A 57 -6.34 -14.59 4.88
C GLY A 57 -6.49 -14.72 3.36
N VAL A 58 -6.15 -13.69 2.60
CA VAL A 58 -6.09 -13.74 1.13
C VAL A 58 -4.65 -13.99 0.68
N THR A 59 -4.45 -15.04 -0.12
CA THR A 59 -3.17 -15.32 -0.78
C THR A 59 -3.17 -14.72 -2.19
N LEU A 60 -2.34 -13.71 -2.41
CA LEU A 60 -2.14 -13.09 -3.72
C LEU A 60 -0.90 -13.68 -4.36
N VAL A 61 -1.10 -14.55 -5.34
CA VAL A 61 -0.04 -15.09 -6.20
C VAL A 61 0.34 -14.09 -7.28
N GLN A 62 1.48 -14.30 -7.95
CA GLN A 62 1.98 -13.46 -9.05
C GLN A 62 0.90 -13.06 -10.08
N GLY A 63 0.01 -13.99 -10.46
CA GLY A 63 -1.08 -13.72 -11.41
C GLY A 63 -2.11 -12.70 -10.92
N LEU A 64 -2.23 -12.54 -9.61
CA LEU A 64 -3.18 -11.65 -8.92
C LEU A 64 -2.54 -10.34 -8.41
N PHE A 65 -1.25 -10.08 -8.73
CA PHE A 65 -0.57 -8.86 -8.29
C PHE A 65 -1.21 -7.56 -8.79
N HIS A 66 -1.95 -7.63 -9.91
CA HIS A 66 -2.74 -6.50 -10.40
C HIS A 66 -3.79 -6.02 -9.38
N LEU A 67 -4.34 -6.93 -8.57
CA LEU A 67 -5.27 -6.58 -7.48
C LEU A 67 -4.55 -5.83 -6.34
N ALA A 68 -3.36 -6.29 -5.97
CA ALA A 68 -2.53 -5.61 -4.97
C ALA A 68 -2.17 -4.19 -5.44
N PHE A 69 -1.76 -4.07 -6.70
CA PHE A 69 -1.39 -2.79 -7.30
C PHE A 69 -2.58 -1.82 -7.41
N LEU A 70 -3.75 -2.31 -7.86
CA LEU A 70 -4.98 -1.54 -7.86
C LEU A 70 -5.34 -1.08 -6.45
N GLY A 71 -5.25 -1.97 -5.46
CA GLY A 71 -5.48 -1.63 -4.05
C GLY A 71 -4.55 -0.50 -3.55
N ILE A 72 -3.25 -0.57 -3.85
CA ILE A 72 -2.28 0.47 -3.50
C ILE A 72 -2.62 1.80 -4.19
N ILE A 73 -2.94 1.77 -5.49
CA ILE A 73 -3.33 2.97 -6.24
C ILE A 73 -4.57 3.61 -5.61
N LEU A 74 -5.59 2.82 -5.30
CA LEU A 74 -6.82 3.30 -4.66
C LEU A 74 -6.56 3.87 -3.27
N ALA A 75 -5.66 3.26 -2.49
CA ALA A 75 -5.25 3.78 -1.20
C ALA A 75 -4.52 5.13 -1.34
N LEU A 76 -3.55 5.24 -2.26
CA LEU A 76 -2.84 6.49 -2.53
C LEU A 76 -3.76 7.58 -3.06
N TRP A 77 -4.67 7.22 -3.98
CA TRP A 77 -5.67 8.11 -4.53
C TRP A 77 -6.64 8.58 -3.42
N GLY A 78 -7.11 7.67 -2.55
CA GLY A 78 -7.95 7.99 -1.39
C GLY A 78 -7.25 8.91 -0.39
N LEU A 79 -5.97 8.68 -0.09
CA LEU A 79 -5.15 9.57 0.74
C LEU A 79 -5.02 10.96 0.11
N THR A 80 -4.77 11.03 -1.19
CA THR A 80 -4.61 12.28 -1.95
C THR A 80 -5.92 13.08 -1.97
N VAL A 81 -7.02 12.40 -2.28
CA VAL A 81 -8.38 12.97 -2.29
C VAL A 81 -8.83 13.39 -0.89
N SER A 82 -8.56 12.60 0.14
CA SER A 82 -8.91 12.97 1.51
C SER A 82 -8.19 14.25 1.96
N SER A 83 -7.00 14.51 1.41
CA SER A 83 -6.22 15.71 1.70
C SER A 83 -6.84 16.98 1.13
N ARG A 84 -7.70 16.87 0.11
CA ARG A 84 -8.51 18.01 -0.38
C ARG A 84 -9.44 18.53 0.70
N LEU A 85 -9.98 17.62 1.52
CA LEU A 85 -10.94 17.92 2.58
C LEU A 85 -10.24 18.18 3.92
N TYR A 86 -9.43 17.22 4.36
CA TYR A 86 -8.79 17.21 5.67
C TYR A 86 -7.37 17.77 5.64
N SER A 87 -6.97 18.43 4.55
CA SER A 87 -5.66 19.06 4.43
C SER A 87 -4.54 18.06 4.74
N LYS A 88 -3.50 18.47 5.48
CA LYS A 88 -2.33 17.64 5.83
C LYS A 88 -2.50 16.77 7.09
N VAL A 89 -3.73 16.42 7.48
CA VAL A 89 -3.98 15.60 8.69
C VAL A 89 -3.21 14.28 8.67
N PHE A 90 -3.08 13.60 7.53
CA PHE A 90 -2.25 12.39 7.42
C PHE A 90 -0.79 12.64 7.85
N CYS A 91 -0.20 13.74 7.40
CA CYS A 91 1.18 14.12 7.72
C CYS A 91 1.39 14.40 9.21
N GLY A 92 0.37 14.94 9.90
CA GLY A 92 0.44 15.18 11.34
C GLY A 92 0.12 13.97 12.22
N TRP A 93 -0.69 13.01 11.74
CA TRP A 93 -1.29 11.97 12.59
C TRP A 93 -0.86 10.54 12.29
N VAL A 94 -0.54 10.24 11.03
CA VAL A 94 -0.31 8.86 10.56
C VAL A 94 1.09 8.70 9.98
N CYS A 95 1.64 9.75 9.39
CA CYS A 95 2.94 9.71 8.72
C CYS A 95 4.05 9.22 9.67
N PRO A 96 4.77 8.13 9.33
CA PRO A 96 5.79 7.54 10.19
C PRO A 96 6.91 8.54 10.51
N GLN A 97 7.19 9.45 9.58
CA GLN A 97 8.14 10.53 9.76
C GLN A 97 7.82 11.41 10.97
N ASN A 98 6.54 11.81 11.11
CA ASN A 98 6.11 12.66 12.21
C ASN A 98 6.10 11.92 13.54
N ILE A 99 5.82 10.61 13.53
CA ILE A 99 5.87 9.75 14.72
C ILE A 99 7.24 9.87 15.40
N PHE A 100 8.32 9.62 14.65
CA PHE A 100 9.67 9.65 15.21
C PHE A 100 10.10 11.05 15.65
N PHE A 101 9.71 12.11 14.94
CA PHE A 101 10.01 13.48 15.38
C PHE A 101 9.29 13.87 16.66
N GLU A 102 8.00 13.56 16.80
CA GLU A 102 7.28 13.86 18.04
C GLU A 102 7.81 13.05 19.23
N MET A 103 8.22 11.80 18.99
CA MET A 103 8.87 10.96 19.99
C MET A 103 10.23 11.54 20.41
N PHE A 104 11.08 11.91 19.45
CA PHE A 104 12.37 12.53 19.74
C PHE A 104 12.22 13.88 20.46
N ALA A 105 11.29 14.74 20.02
CA ALA A 105 11.03 16.02 20.67
C ALA A 105 10.54 15.84 22.12
N SER A 106 9.72 14.82 22.38
CA SER A 106 9.26 14.47 23.73
C SER A 106 10.38 13.93 24.61
N LEU A 107 11.28 13.11 24.04
CA LEU A 107 12.49 12.62 24.69
C LEU A 107 13.46 13.77 25.03
N ASP A 108 13.81 14.58 24.04
CA ASP A 108 14.73 15.72 24.17
C ASP A 108 14.26 16.72 25.24
N LYS A 109 12.96 17.04 25.24
CA LYS A 109 12.36 17.90 26.27
C LYS A 109 12.47 17.28 27.67
N SER A 110 12.24 15.97 27.79
CA SER A 110 12.32 15.25 29.06
C SER A 110 13.76 15.21 29.58
N LEU A 111 14.74 14.99 28.70
CA LEU A 111 16.17 15.01 29.02
C LEU A 111 16.65 16.41 29.42
N LYS A 112 16.25 17.47 28.68
CA LYS A 112 16.54 18.87 29.04
C LYS A 112 15.99 19.27 30.40
N LYS A 113 14.85 18.71 30.80
CA LYS A 113 14.26 18.94 32.13
C LYS A 113 14.99 18.18 33.24
N ARG A 114 15.39 16.93 32.99
CA ARG A 114 16.00 16.06 34.00
C ARG A 114 17.49 16.31 34.20
N TYR A 115 18.21 16.66 33.14
CA TYR A 115 19.67 16.80 33.14
C TYR A 115 20.09 18.18 32.61
N PRO A 116 20.43 19.15 33.50
CA PRO A 116 20.89 20.48 33.07
C PRO A 116 22.12 20.43 32.16
N SER A 117 23.04 19.49 32.39
CA SER A 117 24.23 19.28 31.55
C SER A 117 23.89 18.94 30.09
N TYR A 118 22.77 18.25 29.86
CA TYR A 118 22.25 17.95 28.52
C TYR A 118 21.81 19.19 27.78
N ARG A 119 21.15 20.12 28.49
CA ARG A 119 20.65 21.36 27.91
C ARG A 119 21.74 22.25 27.32
N HIS A 120 22.95 22.23 27.90
CA HIS A 120 24.06 23.09 27.49
C HIS A 120 25.10 22.39 26.61
N SER A 121 25.14 21.07 26.57
CA SER A 121 26.09 20.32 25.75
C SER A 121 25.52 19.93 24.39
N LYS A 122 25.91 20.66 23.33
CA LYS A 122 25.57 20.31 21.94
C LYS A 122 26.06 18.91 21.55
N LYS A 123 27.25 18.51 22.04
CA LYS A 123 27.81 17.18 21.80
C LYS A 123 26.88 16.10 22.36
N MET A 124 26.39 16.27 23.59
CA MET A 124 25.52 15.28 24.22
C MET A 124 24.14 15.22 23.56
N GLN A 125 23.60 16.37 23.12
CA GLN A 125 22.38 16.40 22.30
C GLN A 125 22.54 15.62 21.00
N ASN A 126 23.65 15.85 20.29
CA ASN A 126 23.93 15.14 19.04
C ASN A 126 24.15 13.64 19.25
N THR A 127 24.81 13.23 20.34
CA THR A 127 24.99 11.80 20.67
C THR A 127 23.67 11.11 20.97
N VAL A 128 22.76 11.74 21.73
CA VAL A 128 21.43 11.19 22.01
C VAL A 128 20.59 11.10 20.74
N ASP A 129 20.64 12.12 19.90
CA ASP A 129 19.96 12.16 18.60
C ASP A 129 20.44 11.04 17.67
N LEU A 130 21.75 10.85 17.54
CA LEU A 130 22.33 9.76 16.77
C LEU A 130 21.96 8.38 17.37
N ALA A 131 22.03 8.23 18.69
CA ALA A 131 21.66 6.97 19.35
C ALA A 131 20.18 6.63 19.14
N PHE A 132 19.30 7.64 19.18
CA PHE A 132 17.88 7.47 18.89
C PHE A 132 17.67 7.04 17.43
N ALA A 133 18.34 7.68 16.48
CA ALA A 133 18.27 7.34 15.06
C ALA A 133 18.79 5.93 14.78
N LEU A 134 19.93 5.54 15.36
CA LEU A 134 20.49 4.19 15.23
C LEU A 134 19.56 3.11 15.80
N PHE A 135 18.99 3.37 16.98
CA PHE A 135 18.05 2.46 17.63
C PHE A 135 16.82 2.21 16.75
N TRP A 136 16.15 3.30 16.32
CA TRP A 136 14.95 3.17 15.50
C TRP A 136 15.25 2.68 14.09
N GLY A 137 16.39 3.06 13.51
CA GLY A 137 16.81 2.53 12.22
C GLY A 137 17.03 1.02 12.26
N THR A 138 17.63 0.51 13.34
CA THR A 138 17.80 -0.94 13.55
C THR A 138 16.46 -1.61 13.79
N ALA A 139 15.61 -1.03 14.64
CA ALA A 139 14.29 -1.59 14.95
C ALA A 139 13.40 -1.70 13.70
N ILE A 140 13.31 -0.64 12.89
CA ILE A 140 12.56 -0.64 11.63
C ILE A 140 13.20 -1.60 10.62
N GLY A 141 14.52 -1.58 10.46
CA GLY A 141 15.22 -2.49 9.56
C GLY A 141 14.89 -3.96 9.90
N LEU A 142 15.05 -4.37 11.15
CA LEU A 142 14.77 -5.74 11.61
C LEU A 142 13.27 -6.08 11.55
N GLY A 143 12.39 -5.11 11.87
CA GLY A 143 10.95 -5.28 11.74
C GLY A 143 10.54 -5.56 10.30
N ALA A 144 11.13 -4.85 9.34
CA ALA A 144 10.85 -5.02 7.91
C ALA A 144 11.27 -6.40 7.42
N LEU A 145 12.41 -6.93 7.88
CA LEU A 145 12.87 -8.27 7.48
C LEU A 145 11.85 -9.36 7.81
N ARG A 146 11.11 -9.21 8.92
CA ARG A 146 10.10 -10.20 9.35
C ARG A 146 8.91 -10.32 8.39
N TYR A 147 8.68 -9.33 7.54
CA TYR A 147 7.66 -9.41 6.51
C TYR A 147 8.08 -10.30 5.33
N PHE A 148 9.35 -10.66 5.19
CA PHE A 148 9.86 -11.48 4.09
C PHE A 148 10.18 -12.90 4.58
N ILE A 149 9.37 -13.86 4.14
CA ILE A 149 9.49 -15.28 4.47
C ILE A 149 10.20 -16.00 3.30
N GLY A 150 11.04 -17.00 3.59
CA GLY A 150 11.81 -17.75 2.57
C GLY A 150 13.00 -16.98 1.98
N ALA A 151 13.09 -15.67 2.20
CA ALA A 151 14.18 -14.86 1.65
C ALA A 151 15.55 -15.27 2.19
N SER A 152 16.51 -15.50 1.28
CA SER A 152 17.88 -15.84 1.64
C SER A 152 18.62 -14.68 2.33
N PRO A 153 19.63 -14.95 3.18
CA PRO A 153 20.46 -13.91 3.79
C PRO A 153 21.13 -12.96 2.79
N VAL A 154 21.39 -13.44 1.57
CA VAL A 154 21.97 -12.64 0.47
C VAL A 154 21.06 -11.48 0.08
N PHE A 155 19.74 -11.63 0.23
CA PHE A 155 18.78 -10.56 -0.01
C PHE A 155 18.48 -9.74 1.26
N LEU A 156 18.30 -10.42 2.40
CA LEU A 156 17.90 -9.78 3.65
C LEU A 156 18.97 -8.84 4.22
N VAL A 157 20.25 -9.18 4.13
CA VAL A 157 21.34 -8.36 4.69
C VAL A 157 21.47 -7.01 3.96
N PRO A 158 21.57 -6.97 2.60
CA PRO A 158 21.58 -5.69 1.89
C PRO A 158 20.31 -4.88 2.12
N MET A 159 19.13 -5.52 2.15
CA MET A 159 17.87 -4.85 2.42
C MET A 159 17.86 -4.20 3.81
N PHE A 160 18.31 -4.93 4.84
CA PHE A 160 18.49 -4.39 6.19
C PHE A 160 19.42 -3.19 6.17
N LEU A 161 20.59 -3.30 5.54
CA LEU A 161 21.59 -2.22 5.50
C LEU A 161 21.02 -0.97 4.82
N VAL A 162 20.33 -1.12 3.69
CA VAL A 162 19.69 0.00 2.98
C VAL A 162 18.64 0.66 3.87
N LEU A 163 17.74 -0.11 4.47
CA LEU A 163 16.69 0.42 5.35
C LEU A 163 17.27 1.08 6.60
N PHE A 164 18.25 0.44 7.25
CA PHE A 164 18.93 0.94 8.43
C PHE A 164 19.69 2.24 8.16
N LEU A 165 20.50 2.28 7.10
CA LEU A 165 21.26 3.47 6.73
C LEU A 165 20.34 4.61 6.32
N TRP A 166 19.31 4.33 5.51
CA TRP A 166 18.35 5.32 5.07
C TRP A 166 17.57 5.93 6.25
N THR A 167 16.98 5.10 7.10
CA THR A 167 16.21 5.57 8.26
C THR A 167 17.08 6.30 9.28
N THR A 168 18.30 5.83 9.53
CA THR A 168 19.25 6.53 10.42
C THR A 168 19.63 7.89 9.85
N TYR A 169 19.95 7.95 8.55
CA TYR A 169 20.29 9.20 7.87
C TYR A 169 19.12 10.19 7.89
N ASP A 170 17.92 9.71 7.62
CA ASP A 170 16.72 10.53 7.61
C ASP A 170 16.40 11.10 9.01
N LEU A 171 16.42 10.27 10.05
CA LEU A 171 16.13 10.71 11.42
C LEU A 171 17.22 11.62 12.03
N HIS A 172 18.49 11.38 11.70
CA HIS A 172 19.61 12.16 12.27
C HIS A 172 19.96 13.40 11.46
N VAL A 173 19.92 13.33 10.12
CA VAL A 173 20.43 14.39 9.23
C VAL A 173 19.30 15.18 8.58
N LEU A 174 18.36 14.51 7.89
CA LEU A 174 17.32 15.19 7.12
C LEU A 174 16.27 15.84 8.04
N LYS A 175 15.84 15.12 9.06
CA LYS A 175 14.80 15.57 9.99
C LYS A 175 13.56 16.12 9.25
N HIS A 176 13.02 17.26 9.69
CA HIS A 176 11.88 17.90 9.04
C HIS A 176 12.13 18.36 7.60
N LYS A 177 13.39 18.50 7.16
CA LYS A 177 13.71 18.92 5.79
C LYS A 177 13.20 17.91 4.76
N PHE A 178 13.13 16.62 5.11
CA PHE A 178 12.55 15.62 4.21
C PHE A 178 11.11 15.96 3.82
N CYS A 179 10.28 16.34 4.79
CA CYS A 179 8.88 16.72 4.55
C CYS A 179 8.74 18.05 3.79
N GLU A 180 9.74 18.91 3.84
CA GLU A 180 9.73 20.22 3.18
C GLU A 180 10.15 20.13 1.72
N SER A 181 11.22 19.37 1.43
CA SER A 181 11.90 19.40 0.12
C SER A 181 11.84 18.10 -0.68
N ALA A 182 11.81 16.94 -0.02
CA ALA A 182 11.98 15.65 -0.68
C ALA A 182 10.69 14.84 -0.79
N CYS A 183 9.72 15.05 0.12
CA CYS A 183 8.51 14.25 0.19
C CYS A 183 7.55 14.56 -0.98
N PRO A 184 7.35 13.63 -1.94
CA PRO A 184 6.47 13.88 -3.09
C PRO A 184 5.01 14.03 -2.67
N TYR A 185 4.62 13.35 -1.59
CA TYR A 185 3.27 13.44 -1.04
C TYR A 185 3.00 14.82 -0.43
N ALA A 186 3.94 15.38 0.34
CA ALA A 186 3.79 16.71 0.91
C ALA A 186 3.70 17.79 -0.19
N PHE A 187 4.44 17.60 -1.29
CA PHE A 187 4.37 18.45 -2.47
C PHE A 187 3.01 18.35 -3.17
N LEU A 188 2.53 17.14 -3.47
CA LEU A 188 1.23 16.91 -4.10
C LEU A 188 0.08 17.50 -3.26
N GLN A 189 0.14 17.34 -1.94
CA GLN A 189 -0.86 17.92 -1.03
C GLN A 189 -0.88 19.45 -1.07
N LYS A 190 0.27 20.13 -1.20
CA LYS A 190 0.30 21.59 -1.36
C LYS A 190 -0.51 22.02 -2.57
N SER A 191 -0.42 21.29 -3.69
CA SER A 191 -1.18 21.61 -4.91
C SER A 191 -2.70 21.42 -4.75
N LEU A 192 -3.14 20.50 -3.89
CA LEU A 192 -4.55 20.14 -3.71
C LEU A 192 -5.24 20.90 -2.58
N GLN A 193 -4.49 21.47 -1.64
CA GLN A 193 -5.03 22.24 -0.53
C GLN A 193 -5.63 23.56 -1.03
N THR A 194 -6.80 23.92 -0.50
CA THR A 194 -7.39 25.24 -0.69
C THR A 194 -7.84 25.80 0.65
N GLU A 195 -8.20 27.07 0.68
CA GLU A 195 -8.73 27.77 1.86
C GLU A 195 -9.92 27.02 2.48
N ASN A 196 -10.85 26.50 1.65
CA ASN A 196 -11.97 25.67 2.10
C ASN A 196 -11.61 24.32 2.75
N SER A 197 -10.34 23.89 2.74
CA SER A 197 -9.91 22.67 3.44
C SER A 197 -9.87 22.88 4.95
N LEU A 198 -9.86 21.80 5.73
CA LEU A 198 -9.75 21.89 7.19
C LEU A 198 -8.44 22.60 7.56
N HIS A 199 -8.52 23.71 8.28
CA HIS A 199 -7.34 24.42 8.78
C HIS A 199 -7.57 24.99 10.19
N VAL A 200 -6.50 25.48 10.80
CA VAL A 200 -6.57 26.10 12.13
C VAL A 200 -7.02 27.54 11.97
N GLN A 201 -8.17 27.88 12.53
CA GLN A 201 -8.71 29.24 12.50
C GLN A 201 -8.54 29.93 13.84
N TRP A 202 -8.36 31.24 13.77
CA TRP A 202 -8.31 32.12 14.93
C TRP A 202 -9.63 32.88 15.08
N GLU A 203 -10.31 32.67 16.20
CA GLU A 203 -11.52 33.41 16.55
C GLU A 203 -11.15 34.75 17.19
N GLN A 204 -11.55 35.85 16.54
CA GLN A 204 -11.44 37.18 17.12
C GLN A 204 -12.59 37.41 18.08
N ARG A 205 -12.29 37.80 19.34
CA ARG A 205 -13.30 38.28 20.29
C ARG A 205 -12.90 39.65 20.83
N PRO A 206 -13.87 40.56 21.05
CA PRO A 206 -13.58 41.88 21.59
C PRO A 206 -12.93 41.77 22.99
N GLY A 207 -11.86 42.53 23.22
CA GLY A 207 -11.13 42.55 24.51
C GLY A 207 -10.04 41.48 24.69
N ASN A 208 -9.79 40.63 23.68
CA ASN A 208 -8.81 39.55 23.79
C ASN A 208 -7.36 40.04 23.72
N LYS A 209 -6.55 39.72 24.76
CA LYS A 209 -5.09 39.98 24.79
C LYS A 209 -4.25 38.99 23.95
N CYS A 210 -4.83 38.40 22.90
CA CYS A 210 -4.17 37.37 22.08
C CYS A 210 -2.94 37.90 21.34
N GLY A 211 -2.95 39.17 20.90
CA GLY A 211 -1.89 39.77 20.07
C GLY A 211 -0.48 39.63 20.64
N VAL A 212 -0.32 39.76 21.97
CA VAL A 212 0.98 39.69 22.67
C VAL A 212 1.43 38.25 22.94
N CYS A 213 0.51 37.29 23.01
CA CYS A 213 0.84 35.91 23.31
C CYS A 213 1.58 35.24 22.13
N THR A 214 2.66 34.51 22.42
CA THR A 214 3.44 33.76 21.43
C THR A 214 3.43 32.25 21.69
N ALA A 215 2.51 31.76 22.53
CA ALA A 215 2.47 30.35 22.92
C ALA A 215 2.19 29.40 21.74
N CYS A 216 1.30 29.78 20.81
CA CYS A 216 1.00 29.00 19.62
C CYS A 216 2.18 28.95 18.65
N VAL A 217 2.82 30.09 18.39
CA VAL A 217 4.00 30.21 17.51
C VAL A 217 5.15 29.35 18.04
N LYS A 218 5.45 29.44 19.35
CA LYS A 218 6.48 28.61 20.01
C LYS A 218 6.15 27.12 20.07
N ALA A 219 4.90 26.73 19.87
CA ALA A 219 4.47 25.34 19.86
C ALA A 219 4.49 24.72 18.46
N CYS A 220 4.55 25.54 17.40
CA CYS A 220 4.64 25.05 16.03
C CYS A 220 6.08 24.63 15.72
N TYR A 221 6.30 23.39 15.29
CA TYR A 221 7.62 22.90 14.90
C TYR A 221 8.01 23.29 13.46
N VAL A 222 7.07 23.83 12.69
CA VAL A 222 7.28 24.39 11.35
C VAL A 222 7.38 25.93 11.41
N ASP A 223 7.45 26.50 12.62
CA ASP A 223 7.60 27.95 12.87
C ASP A 223 6.54 28.85 12.20
N LEU A 224 5.30 28.36 12.10
CA LEU A 224 4.18 29.11 11.52
C LEU A 224 3.55 30.10 12.52
N ASP A 225 3.25 31.31 12.05
CA ASP A 225 2.43 32.29 12.77
C ASP A 225 0.97 32.24 12.31
N VAL A 226 0.19 31.43 13.02
CA VAL A 226 -1.27 31.25 12.80
C VAL A 226 -2.10 32.51 13.05
N LYS A 227 -1.51 33.58 13.61
CA LYS A 227 -2.23 34.84 13.87
C LYS A 227 -2.26 35.76 12.66
N LYS A 228 -1.24 35.70 11.79
CA LYS A 228 -1.09 36.60 10.64
C LYS A 228 -1.86 36.10 9.42
N THR A 229 -1.80 34.79 9.19
CA THR A 229 -2.49 34.14 8.08
C THR A 229 -3.14 32.86 8.61
N PRO A 230 -4.48 32.73 8.54
CA PRO A 230 -5.17 31.53 9.02
C PRO A 230 -4.83 30.28 8.19
N PHE A 231 -4.65 30.47 6.87
CA PHE A 231 -4.32 29.39 5.94
C PHE A 231 -2.82 29.39 5.61
N HIS A 232 -2.15 28.29 5.94
CA HIS A 232 -0.76 28.02 5.57
C HIS A 232 -0.66 26.63 4.95
N MET A 233 -0.14 26.54 3.73
CA MET A 233 0.07 25.27 3.00
C MET A 233 1.05 24.33 3.72
N ASP A 234 1.92 24.88 4.57
CA ASP A 234 2.92 24.13 5.34
C ASP A 234 2.38 23.58 6.67
N CYS A 235 1.17 23.96 7.07
CA CYS A 235 0.58 23.45 8.31
C CYS A 235 0.30 21.95 8.20
N THR A 236 0.84 21.17 9.14
CA THR A 236 0.69 19.70 9.20
C THR A 236 -0.57 19.24 9.94
N MET A 237 -1.40 20.16 10.41
CA MET A 237 -2.63 19.86 11.16
C MET A 237 -2.41 18.99 12.41
N CYS A 238 -1.24 19.10 13.04
CA CYS A 238 -0.95 18.37 14.29
C CYS A 238 -1.81 18.88 15.46
N GLY A 239 -2.15 20.17 15.53
CA GLY A 239 -2.95 20.74 16.62
C GLY A 239 -2.16 21.18 17.86
N ALA A 240 -0.82 21.17 17.79
CA ALA A 240 0.03 21.64 18.88
C ALA A 240 -0.23 23.10 19.29
N CYS A 241 -0.56 23.96 18.32
CA CYS A 241 -0.94 25.36 18.56
C CYS A 241 -2.29 25.49 19.29
N VAL A 242 -3.26 24.63 18.96
CA VAL A 242 -4.58 24.55 19.62
C VAL A 242 -4.41 24.12 21.08
N ASP A 243 -3.63 23.05 21.32
CA ASP A 243 -3.30 22.59 22.68
C ASP A 243 -2.58 23.67 23.52
N ALA A 244 -1.67 24.43 22.89
CA ALA A 244 -0.98 25.52 23.57
C ALA A 244 -1.92 26.67 23.93
N CYS A 245 -2.86 27.02 23.03
CA CYS A 245 -3.87 28.05 23.26
C CYS A 245 -4.84 27.63 24.38
N GLU A 246 -5.35 26.40 24.33
CA GLU A 246 -6.23 25.84 25.37
C GLU A 246 -5.53 25.82 26.74
N ARG A 247 -4.22 25.54 26.80
CA ARG A 247 -3.47 25.60 28.06
C ARG A 247 -3.38 27.02 28.65
N VAL A 248 -3.31 28.05 27.81
CA VAL A 248 -3.23 29.46 28.26
C VAL A 248 -4.61 29.97 28.67
N TYR A 249 -5.62 29.78 27.81
CA TYR A 249 -6.98 30.26 28.03
C TYR A 249 -7.76 29.41 29.05
N GLY A 250 -7.47 28.11 29.12
CA GLY A 250 -8.01 27.22 30.15
C GLY A 250 -7.62 27.64 31.57
N ARG A 251 -6.42 28.21 31.77
CA ARG A 251 -6.03 28.83 33.07
C ARG A 251 -6.86 30.06 33.43
N ARG A 252 -7.43 30.73 32.42
CA ARG A 252 -8.34 31.88 32.56
C ARG A 252 -9.81 31.46 32.61
N LYS A 253 -10.10 30.16 32.55
CA LYS A 253 -11.47 29.60 32.42
C LYS A 253 -12.19 30.08 31.16
N GLU A 254 -11.44 30.43 30.13
CA GLU A 254 -11.92 30.80 28.81
C GLU A 254 -11.64 29.66 27.82
N SER A 255 -12.44 29.55 26.76
CA SER A 255 -12.16 28.59 25.69
C SER A 255 -10.96 29.03 24.84
N SER A 256 -10.21 28.08 24.25
CA SER A 256 -9.21 28.39 23.22
C SER A 256 -9.79 29.28 22.11
N LEU A 257 -8.98 30.22 21.65
CA LEU A 257 -9.25 31.05 20.48
C LEU A 257 -8.82 30.39 19.16
N LEU A 258 -8.10 29.27 19.24
CA LEU A 258 -7.71 28.47 18.08
C LEU A 258 -8.54 27.20 18.03
N SER A 259 -9.06 26.87 16.86
CA SER A 259 -9.77 25.62 16.62
C SER A 259 -9.62 25.17 15.17
N PHE A 260 -9.74 23.86 14.93
CA PHE A 260 -9.86 23.35 13.56
C PHE A 260 -11.26 23.65 13.01
N ALA A 261 -11.32 24.32 11.87
CA ALA A 261 -12.56 24.74 11.22
C ALA A 261 -12.41 24.77 9.69
N PHE A 262 -13.54 24.90 9.00
CA PHE A 262 -13.64 25.08 7.54
C PHE A 262 -14.07 26.54 7.26
N GLU A 263 -13.61 27.13 6.15
CA GLU A 263 -13.79 28.55 5.78
C GLU A 263 -15.26 29.03 5.80
N ASP A 264 -16.20 28.26 5.27
CA ASP A 264 -17.57 28.70 4.88
C ASP A 264 -18.53 29.17 6.01
N LYS A 265 -18.14 29.27 7.29
CA LYS A 265 -19.15 29.40 8.38
C LYS A 265 -18.85 30.38 9.52
N VAL A 266 -17.93 31.32 9.37
CA VAL A 266 -17.65 32.30 10.43
C VAL A 266 -18.24 33.68 10.15
N GLU A 267 -18.58 34.01 8.90
CA GLU A 267 -19.12 35.34 8.56
C GLU A 267 -20.59 35.56 8.99
N ASN A 268 -21.31 34.48 9.30
CA ASN A 268 -22.66 34.53 9.88
C ASN A 268 -22.68 33.65 11.12
N HIS A 269 -23.02 34.20 12.30
CA HIS A 269 -23.21 33.53 13.59
C HIS A 269 -24.30 32.42 13.61
N GLN A 270 -24.53 31.72 12.50
CA GLN A 270 -25.46 30.61 12.41
C GLN A 270 -24.80 29.29 12.83
N LYS A 271 -25.56 28.51 13.61
CA LYS A 271 -25.23 27.21 14.19
C LYS A 271 -24.32 26.36 13.30
N GLN A 272 -23.28 25.81 13.93
CA GLN A 272 -22.40 24.75 13.41
C GLN A 272 -23.21 23.66 12.69
N SER A 273 -23.40 23.79 11.38
CA SER A 273 -23.82 22.67 10.56
C SER A 273 -22.59 21.77 10.38
N ARG A 274 -22.70 20.53 10.90
CA ARG A 274 -21.63 19.54 11.15
C ARG A 274 -20.74 19.19 9.94
N TRP A 275 -21.08 19.66 8.74
CA TRP A 275 -20.41 19.30 7.49
C TRP A 275 -20.38 20.50 6.52
N GLY A 276 -19.45 21.45 6.71
CA GLY A 276 -19.25 22.61 5.80
C GLY A 276 -18.33 22.30 4.63
N PHE A 277 -18.89 21.96 3.48
CA PHE A 277 -18.27 22.03 2.15
C PHE A 277 -19.40 22.22 1.13
N ASN A 278 -19.08 22.72 -0.07
CA ASN A 278 -19.94 22.57 -1.24
C ASN A 278 -20.30 21.07 -1.39
N THR A 279 -21.59 20.75 -1.44
CA THR A 279 -22.04 19.34 -1.44
C THR A 279 -21.47 18.54 -2.61
N TRP A 280 -21.08 19.22 -3.68
CA TRP A 280 -20.49 18.65 -4.89
C TRP A 280 -19.12 18.01 -4.67
N ASP A 281 -18.14 18.70 -4.09
CA ASP A 281 -16.79 18.12 -3.90
C ASP A 281 -16.83 16.86 -3.03
N LYS A 282 -17.61 16.88 -1.95
CA LYS A 282 -17.82 15.69 -1.11
C LYS A 282 -18.46 14.55 -1.88
N LYS A 283 -19.47 14.84 -2.70
CA LYS A 283 -20.19 13.84 -3.50
C LYS A 283 -19.27 13.25 -4.56
N VAL A 284 -18.50 14.06 -5.27
CA VAL A 284 -17.54 13.60 -6.28
C VAL A 284 -16.46 12.74 -5.65
N LEU A 285 -15.84 13.19 -4.56
CA LEU A 285 -14.78 12.45 -3.87
C LEU A 285 -15.30 11.14 -3.25
N ALA A 286 -16.49 11.16 -2.65
CA ALA A 286 -17.12 9.95 -2.13
C ALA A 286 -17.49 8.99 -3.27
N LEU A 287 -18.04 9.51 -4.37
CA LEU A 287 -18.41 8.70 -5.54
C LEU A 287 -17.19 8.03 -6.16
N SER A 288 -16.07 8.74 -6.35
CA SER A 288 -14.88 8.15 -6.92
C SER A 288 -14.19 7.15 -5.98
N LEU A 289 -14.31 7.32 -4.65
CA LEU A 289 -13.89 6.30 -3.68
C LEU A 289 -14.78 5.06 -3.76
N ILE A 290 -16.09 5.24 -3.88
CA ILE A 290 -17.05 4.15 -4.06
C ILE A 290 -16.77 3.41 -5.36
N ILE A 291 -16.59 4.11 -6.48
CA ILE A 291 -16.25 3.52 -7.78
C ILE A 291 -14.94 2.73 -7.68
N GLY A 292 -13.93 3.28 -7.00
CA GLY A 292 -12.67 2.59 -6.76
C GLY A 292 -12.85 1.30 -5.96
N ILE A 293 -13.59 1.34 -4.85
CA ILE A 293 -13.88 0.16 -4.03
C ILE A 293 -14.69 -0.87 -4.82
N VAL A 294 -15.72 -0.44 -5.55
CA VAL A 294 -16.54 -1.33 -6.40
C VAL A 294 -15.67 -1.95 -7.49
N SER A 295 -14.79 -1.18 -8.13
CA SER A 295 -13.85 -1.71 -9.13
C SER A 295 -12.91 -2.75 -8.52
N LEU A 296 -12.40 -2.54 -7.32
CA LEU A 296 -11.56 -3.51 -6.61
C LEU A 296 -12.34 -4.78 -6.25
N VAL A 297 -13.57 -4.63 -5.75
CA VAL A 297 -14.44 -5.77 -5.41
C VAL A 297 -14.80 -6.55 -6.67
N CYS A 298 -15.18 -5.88 -7.76
CA CYS A 298 -15.44 -6.52 -9.05
C CYS A 298 -14.19 -7.25 -9.55
N ALA A 299 -13.02 -6.60 -9.54
CA ALA A 299 -11.78 -7.25 -9.96
C ALA A 299 -11.44 -8.47 -9.10
N PHE A 300 -11.76 -8.45 -7.81
CA PHE A 300 -11.59 -9.58 -6.92
C PHE A 300 -12.60 -10.71 -7.17
N VAL A 301 -13.88 -10.38 -7.41
CA VAL A 301 -14.96 -11.34 -7.65
C VAL A 301 -14.81 -12.00 -9.03
N TYR A 302 -14.47 -11.23 -10.06
CA TYR A 302 -14.27 -11.69 -11.43
C TYR A 302 -12.84 -12.14 -11.73
N ARG A 303 -12.02 -12.36 -10.69
CA ARG A 303 -10.66 -12.86 -10.90
C ARG A 303 -10.72 -14.26 -11.53
N PRO A 304 -9.86 -14.57 -12.50
CA PRO A 304 -9.79 -15.91 -13.07
C PRO A 304 -9.37 -16.92 -11.99
N VAL A 305 -10.02 -18.08 -12.00
CA VAL A 305 -9.76 -19.19 -11.06
C VAL A 305 -8.48 -19.94 -11.44
N ALA A 306 -8.16 -20.00 -12.73
CA ALA A 306 -6.91 -20.53 -13.26
C ALA A 306 -6.42 -19.63 -14.39
N SER A 307 -5.11 -19.66 -14.63
CA SER A 307 -4.53 -19.13 -15.86
C SER A 307 -3.78 -20.25 -16.54
N PHE A 308 -4.00 -20.44 -17.84
CA PHE A 308 -3.19 -21.36 -18.63
C PHE A 308 -2.58 -20.66 -19.84
N ARG A 309 -1.48 -21.23 -20.31
CA ARG A 309 -0.89 -20.91 -21.60
C ARG A 309 -0.38 -22.18 -22.26
N LEU A 310 -0.64 -22.30 -23.55
CA LEU A 310 0.08 -23.20 -24.44
C LEU A 310 1.26 -22.44 -25.07
N ASP A 311 2.48 -22.85 -24.75
CA ASP A 311 3.68 -22.40 -25.45
C ASP A 311 4.16 -23.50 -26.41
N TYR A 312 4.72 -23.14 -27.55
CA TYR A 312 5.34 -24.13 -28.45
C TYR A 312 6.49 -24.86 -27.75
N GLY A 313 6.45 -26.19 -27.79
CA GLY A 313 7.59 -27.01 -27.36
C GLY A 313 8.73 -26.84 -28.37
N LEU A 314 9.93 -26.54 -27.88
CA LEU A 314 11.10 -26.59 -28.76
C LEU A 314 11.28 -28.04 -29.23
N MET A 315 11.29 -28.28 -30.55
CA MET A 315 11.57 -29.62 -31.09
C MET A 315 12.90 -30.22 -30.58
N GLU A 316 13.82 -29.37 -30.14
CA GLU A 316 15.08 -29.76 -29.50
C GLU A 316 14.88 -30.61 -28.21
N GLN A 317 13.76 -30.43 -27.52
CA GLN A 317 13.35 -31.21 -26.34
C GLN A 317 12.39 -32.36 -26.69
N ALA A 318 11.86 -32.39 -27.91
CA ALA A 318 11.04 -33.50 -28.39
C ALA A 318 11.91 -34.75 -28.62
N SER A 319 11.36 -35.91 -28.26
CA SER A 319 11.99 -37.21 -28.49
C SER A 319 12.25 -37.44 -29.98
N ALA A 320 13.21 -38.30 -30.31
CA ALA A 320 13.52 -38.63 -31.70
C ALA A 320 12.29 -39.18 -32.46
N GLU A 321 11.41 -39.89 -31.76
CA GLU A 321 10.15 -40.42 -32.28
C GLU A 321 9.13 -39.30 -32.57
N GLU A 322 9.00 -38.32 -31.68
CA GLU A 322 8.14 -37.13 -31.90
C GLU A 322 8.61 -36.27 -33.07
N ARG A 323 9.94 -36.14 -33.28
CA ARG A 323 10.48 -35.43 -34.45
C ARG A 323 10.14 -36.14 -35.76
N LEU A 324 10.26 -37.47 -35.78
CA LEU A 324 9.87 -38.29 -36.93
C LEU A 324 8.36 -38.22 -37.21
N LEU A 325 7.53 -38.19 -36.17
CA LEU A 325 6.08 -38.05 -36.28
C LEU A 325 5.64 -36.65 -36.73
N ALA A 326 6.35 -35.60 -36.32
CA ALA A 326 6.12 -34.25 -36.82
C ALA A 326 6.40 -34.14 -38.32
N GLU A 327 7.50 -34.75 -38.79
CA GLU A 327 7.87 -34.77 -40.21
C GLU A 327 6.95 -35.63 -41.09
N GLN A 328 6.29 -36.66 -40.53
CA GLN A 328 5.47 -37.60 -41.30
C GLN A 328 3.96 -37.49 -41.10
N LYS A 329 3.46 -36.88 -40.01
CA LYS A 329 2.04 -36.95 -39.59
C LYS A 329 1.46 -35.67 -38.98
N GLY A 330 2.12 -34.52 -39.08
CA GLY A 330 1.55 -33.25 -38.59
C GLY A 330 1.31 -33.23 -37.08
N VAL A 331 2.25 -33.76 -36.29
CA VAL A 331 2.18 -33.81 -34.82
C VAL A 331 3.14 -32.79 -34.22
N ASN A 332 2.62 -31.81 -33.48
CA ASN A 332 3.47 -30.85 -32.76
C ASN A 332 3.37 -31.03 -31.25
N SER A 333 4.49 -30.79 -30.57
CA SER A 333 4.56 -30.75 -29.12
C SER A 333 4.38 -29.32 -28.60
N PHE A 334 3.55 -29.17 -27.58
CA PHE A 334 3.31 -27.93 -26.87
C PHE A 334 3.55 -28.13 -25.39
N ILE A 335 3.99 -27.08 -24.70
CA ILE A 335 4.12 -27.05 -23.25
C ILE A 335 2.89 -26.33 -22.71
N LEU A 336 1.97 -27.11 -22.14
CA LEU A 336 0.83 -26.59 -21.41
C LEU A 336 1.31 -26.16 -20.02
N LYS A 337 1.24 -24.86 -19.74
CA LYS A 337 1.53 -24.27 -18.44
C LYS A 337 0.21 -23.92 -17.79
N VAL A 338 -0.22 -24.70 -16.79
CA VAL A 338 -1.41 -24.41 -15.99
C VAL A 338 -0.97 -23.84 -14.65
N ARG A 339 -1.60 -22.73 -14.24
CA ARG A 339 -1.43 -22.17 -12.91
C ARG A 339 -2.78 -22.06 -12.24
N ASN A 340 -2.91 -22.74 -11.11
CA ASN A 340 -4.06 -22.63 -10.24
C ASN A 340 -3.97 -21.31 -9.45
N LEU A 341 -5.04 -20.53 -9.44
CA LEU A 341 -5.14 -19.25 -8.70
C LEU A 341 -6.14 -19.33 -7.53
N SER A 342 -6.78 -20.49 -7.31
CA SER A 342 -7.70 -20.74 -6.21
C SER A 342 -7.02 -21.45 -5.04
N ALA A 343 -7.76 -21.49 -3.93
CA ALA A 343 -7.37 -22.19 -2.71
C ALA A 343 -7.69 -23.70 -2.75
N ASP A 344 -8.41 -24.16 -3.79
CA ASP A 344 -8.83 -25.54 -3.95
C ASP A 344 -7.98 -26.22 -5.04
N ALA A 345 -7.77 -27.53 -4.94
CA ALA A 345 -7.12 -28.28 -6.01
C ALA A 345 -8.01 -28.29 -7.26
N LEU A 346 -7.40 -28.11 -8.43
CA LEU A 346 -8.09 -28.13 -9.72
C LEU A 346 -7.68 -29.36 -10.52
N ASN A 347 -8.66 -30.07 -11.05
CA ASN A 347 -8.45 -31.11 -12.06
C ASN A 347 -8.82 -30.54 -13.42
N CYS A 348 -7.85 -30.42 -14.32
CA CYS A 348 -8.06 -29.75 -15.61
C CYS A 348 -7.95 -30.74 -16.78
N ILE A 349 -8.80 -30.55 -17.79
CA ILE A 349 -8.76 -31.26 -19.07
C ILE A 349 -8.66 -30.20 -20.16
N LEU A 350 -7.83 -30.47 -21.17
CA LEU A 350 -7.69 -29.63 -22.35
C LEU A 350 -8.55 -30.20 -23.47
N VAL A 351 -9.41 -29.39 -24.05
CA VAL A 351 -10.32 -29.76 -25.14
C VAL A 351 -10.08 -28.84 -26.34
N SER A 352 -10.16 -29.38 -27.55
CA SER A 352 -10.16 -28.56 -28.77
C SER A 352 -11.60 -28.39 -29.22
N ASN A 353 -11.95 -27.17 -29.64
CA ASN A 353 -13.27 -26.86 -30.17
C ASN A 353 -13.42 -27.26 -31.65
N ASP A 354 -12.33 -27.71 -32.28
CA ASP A 354 -12.25 -28.04 -33.70
C ASP A 354 -12.06 -29.55 -33.89
N ASP A 355 -12.97 -30.19 -34.65
CA ASP A 355 -12.96 -31.65 -34.89
C ASP A 355 -11.72 -32.15 -35.67
N GLU A 356 -10.97 -31.24 -36.31
CA GLU A 356 -9.75 -31.55 -37.07
C GLU A 356 -8.51 -31.77 -36.19
N PHE A 357 -8.59 -31.44 -34.88
CA PHE A 357 -7.46 -31.54 -33.96
C PHE A 357 -7.73 -32.57 -32.85
N PHE A 358 -6.81 -33.52 -32.72
CA PHE A 358 -6.85 -34.50 -31.63
C PHE A 358 -5.74 -34.23 -30.61
N LEU A 359 -6.12 -34.08 -29.34
CA LEU A 359 -5.21 -33.83 -28.22
C LEU A 359 -4.83 -35.15 -27.55
N SER A 360 -3.52 -35.42 -27.40
CA SER A 360 -2.99 -36.66 -26.79
C SER A 360 -3.02 -36.66 -25.24
N LEU A 361 -3.81 -35.78 -24.61
CA LEU A 361 -3.90 -35.74 -23.14
C LEU A 361 -4.64 -36.96 -22.61
N LYS A 362 -3.88 -38.00 -22.23
CA LYS A 362 -4.39 -39.28 -21.75
C LYS A 362 -5.10 -39.20 -20.38
N GLU A 363 -4.77 -38.22 -19.53
CA GLU A 363 -5.28 -38.11 -18.16
C GLU A 363 -5.49 -36.65 -17.72
N SER A 364 -6.46 -36.43 -16.81
CA SER A 364 -6.75 -35.13 -16.19
C SER A 364 -5.55 -34.62 -15.39
N ILE A 365 -5.20 -33.36 -15.55
CA ILE A 365 -4.08 -32.74 -14.84
C ILE A 365 -4.57 -32.23 -13.50
N SER A 366 -4.17 -32.88 -12.42
CA SER A 366 -4.37 -32.34 -11.06
C SER A 366 -3.30 -31.30 -10.74
N VAL A 367 -3.74 -30.09 -10.38
CA VAL A 367 -2.92 -28.93 -10.01
C VAL A 367 -3.33 -28.48 -8.61
N GLN A 368 -2.40 -28.50 -7.66
CA GLN A 368 -2.69 -28.11 -6.27
C GLN A 368 -2.98 -26.61 -6.16
N ALA A 369 -3.56 -26.20 -5.04
CA ALA A 369 -3.87 -24.81 -4.75
C ALA A 369 -2.65 -23.90 -4.94
N PHE A 370 -2.83 -22.82 -5.72
CA PHE A 370 -1.77 -21.83 -6.02
C PHE A 370 -0.51 -22.39 -6.72
N GLU A 371 -0.54 -23.64 -7.21
CA GLU A 371 0.59 -24.29 -7.87
C GLU A 371 0.65 -23.92 -9.36
N LYS A 372 1.87 -23.93 -9.92
CA LYS A 372 2.11 -23.89 -11.36
C LYS A 372 2.65 -25.25 -11.80
N LYS A 373 1.99 -25.87 -12.78
CA LYS A 373 2.38 -27.14 -13.36
C LYS A 373 2.61 -26.99 -14.87
N GLU A 374 3.66 -27.61 -15.37
CA GLU A 374 3.98 -27.65 -16.80
C GLU A 374 3.89 -29.10 -17.27
N GLN A 375 3.21 -29.32 -18.39
CA GLN A 375 3.05 -30.64 -18.98
C GLN A 375 3.15 -30.55 -20.50
N THR A 376 3.90 -31.46 -21.10
CA THR A 376 3.98 -31.56 -22.55
C THR A 376 2.71 -32.23 -23.09
N VAL A 377 2.12 -31.62 -24.11
CA VAL A 377 0.92 -32.08 -24.79
C VAL A 377 1.22 -32.14 -26.29
N SER A 378 0.89 -33.27 -26.91
CA SER A 378 1.01 -33.43 -28.36
C SER A 378 -0.34 -33.20 -29.02
N ILE A 379 -0.36 -32.36 -30.05
CA ILE A 379 -1.53 -32.05 -30.85
C ILE A 379 -1.36 -32.70 -32.22
N HIS A 380 -2.35 -33.48 -32.62
CA HIS A 380 -2.41 -34.16 -33.91
C HIS A 380 -3.38 -33.40 -34.82
N TYR A 381 -2.91 -33.01 -36.01
CA TYR A 381 -3.76 -32.42 -37.03
C TYR A 381 -4.19 -33.50 -38.03
N LEU A 382 -5.51 -33.61 -38.29
CA LEU A 382 -6.11 -34.60 -39.19
C LEU A 382 -6.53 -34.01 -40.54
N GLY A 383 -6.38 -32.69 -40.73
CA GLY A 383 -6.72 -32.03 -41.99
C GLY A 383 -5.57 -32.01 -43.01
N ASP A 384 -5.90 -31.57 -44.23
CA ASP A 384 -5.00 -31.56 -45.38
C ASP A 384 -4.42 -30.17 -45.70
N SER A 385 -4.60 -29.17 -44.82
CA SER A 385 -4.10 -27.81 -45.07
C SER A 385 -2.58 -27.73 -44.98
N GLU A 386 -1.94 -27.00 -45.91
CA GLU A 386 -0.49 -26.74 -45.91
C GLU A 386 -0.10 -25.39 -45.26
N THR A 387 -1.08 -24.61 -44.80
CA THR A 387 -0.87 -23.29 -44.20
C THR A 387 -1.14 -23.29 -42.69
N PHE A 388 -0.82 -22.18 -42.01
CA PHE A 388 -1.17 -22.01 -40.60
C PHE A 388 -2.69 -22.11 -40.41
N VAL A 389 -3.12 -23.07 -39.59
CA VAL A 389 -4.53 -23.30 -39.29
C VAL A 389 -4.85 -22.67 -37.93
N PRO A 390 -5.82 -21.74 -37.83
CA PRO A 390 -6.27 -21.27 -36.53
C PRO A 390 -6.94 -22.43 -35.79
N MET A 391 -6.59 -22.61 -34.53
CA MET A 391 -7.18 -23.60 -33.65
C MET A 391 -7.53 -22.96 -32.32
N THR A 392 -8.64 -23.38 -31.74
CA THR A 392 -9.06 -22.88 -30.44
C THR A 392 -9.05 -24.00 -29.41
N VAL A 393 -8.38 -23.73 -28.29
CA VAL A 393 -8.19 -24.70 -27.21
C VAL A 393 -8.76 -24.15 -25.93
N GLU A 394 -9.60 -24.96 -25.28
CA GLU A 394 -10.28 -24.63 -24.05
C GLU A 394 -9.75 -25.49 -22.90
N LEU A 395 -9.51 -24.88 -21.75
CA LEU A 395 -9.21 -25.60 -20.52
C LEU A 395 -10.48 -25.70 -19.68
N ILE A 396 -10.89 -26.91 -19.33
CA ILE A 396 -12.13 -27.18 -18.61
C ILE A 396 -11.81 -27.86 -17.28
N ASN A 397 -12.54 -27.50 -16.22
CA ASN A 397 -12.49 -28.23 -14.96
C ASN A 397 -13.16 -29.61 -15.13
N ALA A 398 -12.44 -30.69 -14.86
CA ALA A 398 -12.94 -32.06 -14.99
C ALA A 398 -14.15 -32.35 -14.09
N ASP A 399 -14.18 -31.74 -12.91
CA ASP A 399 -15.19 -32.01 -11.88
C ASP A 399 -16.48 -31.21 -12.11
N THR A 400 -16.35 -29.92 -12.47
CA THR A 400 -17.51 -29.01 -12.66
C THR A 400 -17.94 -28.83 -14.11
N LYS A 401 -17.09 -29.24 -15.06
CA LYS A 401 -17.22 -28.94 -16.51
C LYS A 401 -17.28 -27.45 -16.85
N GLU A 402 -16.86 -26.58 -15.93
CA GLU A 402 -16.78 -25.15 -16.18
C GLU A 402 -15.53 -24.81 -16.98
N SER A 403 -15.69 -23.89 -17.94
CA SER A 403 -14.58 -23.31 -18.68
C SER A 403 -13.67 -22.51 -17.74
N LEU A 404 -12.39 -22.85 -17.71
CA LEU A 404 -11.34 -22.12 -17.02
C LEU A 404 -10.66 -21.08 -17.92
N GLY A 405 -11.01 -21.08 -19.22
CA GLY A 405 -10.59 -20.12 -20.22
C GLY A 405 -10.33 -20.76 -21.59
N GLU A 406 -10.10 -19.90 -22.57
CA GLU A 406 -9.91 -20.28 -23.98
C GLU A 406 -8.67 -19.56 -24.54
N GLN A 407 -7.93 -20.23 -25.41
CA GLN A 407 -6.76 -19.68 -26.10
C GLN A 407 -6.80 -20.02 -27.59
N GLU A 408 -6.74 -19.00 -28.43
CA GLU A 408 -6.53 -19.13 -29.88
C GLU A 408 -5.04 -19.29 -30.20
N LEU A 409 -4.74 -20.21 -31.10
CA LEU A 409 -3.39 -20.55 -31.56
C LEU A 409 -3.41 -20.75 -33.08
N TYR A 410 -2.25 -20.56 -33.73
CA TYR A 410 -2.08 -20.86 -35.15
C TYR A 410 -1.18 -22.07 -35.32
N PHE A 411 -1.75 -23.24 -35.59
CA PHE A 411 -1.03 -24.49 -35.76
C PHE A 411 -0.29 -24.54 -37.09
N ASN A 412 0.98 -24.98 -37.09
CA ASN A 412 1.74 -25.25 -38.31
C ASN A 412 1.85 -26.77 -38.56
N PRO A 413 1.19 -27.32 -39.58
CA PRO A 413 1.24 -28.74 -39.92
C PRO A 413 2.64 -29.32 -40.17
N PHE A 414 3.62 -28.51 -40.57
CA PHE A 414 4.99 -28.95 -40.87
C PHE A 414 6.00 -28.71 -39.73
N GLY A 415 5.52 -28.28 -38.56
CA GLY A 415 6.36 -27.94 -37.41
C GLY A 415 6.99 -26.55 -37.49
N THR A 416 7.10 -25.89 -36.34
CA THR A 416 7.68 -24.54 -36.22
C THR A 416 9.17 -24.61 -35.89
N THR A 417 10.02 -24.15 -36.82
CA THR A 417 11.45 -23.97 -36.56
C THR A 417 11.71 -22.66 -35.79
N LYS A 418 12.82 -22.59 -35.02
CA LYS A 418 13.22 -21.43 -34.20
C LYS A 418 13.29 -20.10 -35.00
N SER A 419 13.48 -20.18 -36.32
CA SER A 419 13.47 -19.04 -37.25
C SER A 419 12.07 -18.52 -37.58
N GLN A 420 11.05 -19.38 -37.57
CA GLN A 420 9.66 -19.03 -37.91
C GLN A 420 8.91 -18.39 -36.74
N MET A 421 9.32 -18.60 -35.48
CA MET A 421 8.70 -17.93 -34.31
C MET A 421 9.15 -16.48 -34.10
N ARG A 422 10.16 -15.99 -34.83
CA ARG A 422 10.69 -14.61 -34.70
C ARG A 422 10.04 -13.60 -35.66
N GLN A 423 9.28 -14.07 -36.64
CA GLN A 423 8.44 -13.27 -37.52
C GLN A 423 7.01 -13.32 -36.98
#